data_AF-A0A016UFC4-F1
#
_entry.id   AF-A0A016UFC4-F1
#
_cell.length_a   1.000
_cell.length_b   1.000
_cell.length_c   1.000
_cell.angle_alpha   90.00
_cell.angle_beta   90.00
_cell.angle_gamma   90.00
#
_symmetry.space_group_name_H-M   'P 1'
#
loop_
_entity.id
_entity.type
_entity.pdbx_description
1 polymer ?
#
loop_
_entity_poly.entity_id
_entity_poly.type
_entity_poly.pdbx_seq_one_letter_code
_entity_poly.pdbx_strand_id
1 'polypeptide(L)'
;MIVNGYRLVIREFTCSGYYRLSGALLFITGSEGCAMPYNYQYDMATSKATVVFKLLFRWRGSVWRAVYVEYFIWLAAYAILSCIYRFALNTEQQGKFEKFAEFCDKRLSYIPMNFMLGFFVTVVVNRWVTQFANLGMIDNIALFTSQLVKGNDDRGKNLRRNIVRYCVASQCLVFRDIHLGVRRRFPTLETMVAAGFLQKHELDKFLECKSRYAKYWLPFNWALHLLNVALEEKRLDGDIPRNAIAQEIRSFRTGLSLIWTYDWVPLPVMYPQLIFMAVHTYFFVCIFCRQFIITPTAANFTVVDLYFPIMSSLEFIFYVGWMKVAMELLNPFGEDDDDFDCNFLLDRNLTVSFENQCYHKLIKSQISMPLHTFVYTVGVIVIQS
;
A
#
# COMPACT_ATOMS: atom_id res chain seq x y z
N MET A 1 23.40 -17.78 24.74
CA MET A 1 24.75 -17.56 24.17
C MET A 1 24.66 -16.44 23.17
N ILE A 2 25.45 -15.37 23.33
CA ILE A 2 25.48 -14.23 22.42
C ILE A 2 26.56 -14.50 21.37
N VAL A 3 26.20 -14.49 20.09
CA VAL A 3 27.12 -14.34 18.97
C VAL A 3 26.44 -13.41 17.97
N ASN A 4 27.11 -12.30 17.63
CA ASN A 4 26.72 -11.27 16.63
C ASN A 4 25.45 -10.45 16.90
N GLY A 5 25.33 -9.77 18.04
CA GLY A 5 24.42 -8.61 18.17
C GLY A 5 22.90 -8.89 18.16
N TYR A 6 22.44 -10.14 17.99
CA TYR A 6 21.03 -10.52 18.06
C TYR A 6 20.64 -10.96 19.48
N ARG A 7 19.54 -10.41 20.00
CA ARG A 7 18.97 -10.80 21.29
C ARG A 7 18.05 -12.01 21.09
N LEU A 8 18.50 -13.18 21.50
CA LEU A 8 17.69 -14.40 21.57
C LEU A 8 16.59 -14.21 22.63
N VAL A 9 15.34 -14.04 22.21
CA VAL A 9 14.19 -14.06 23.13
C VAL A 9 13.47 -15.39 22.94
N ILE A 10 13.74 -16.34 23.84
CA ILE A 10 12.94 -17.56 23.98
C ILE A 10 11.67 -17.14 24.75
N ARG A 11 10.53 -17.00 24.07
CA ARG A 11 9.23 -16.97 24.74
C ARG A 11 8.68 -18.38 24.76
N GLU A 12 8.75 -19.01 25.93
CA GLU A 12 8.00 -20.24 26.20
C GLU A 12 6.51 -19.92 26.23
N PHE A 13 5.76 -20.41 25.24
CA PHE A 13 4.32 -20.53 25.36
C PHE A 13 4.03 -21.91 25.99
N THR A 14 3.87 -21.92 27.30
CA THR A 14 3.35 -23.09 28.03
C THR A 14 1.85 -23.23 27.73
N CYS A 15 1.51 -24.04 26.73
CA CYS A 15 0.18 -24.63 26.64
C CYS A 15 0.28 -26.02 27.27
N SER A 16 -0.43 -26.21 28.38
CA SER A 16 -0.43 -27.44 29.17
C SER A 16 -0.80 -28.66 28.32
N GLY A 17 0.01 -29.71 28.40
CA GLY A 17 -0.37 -31.08 28.03
C GLY A 17 0.04 -31.56 26.64
N TYR A 18 1.23 -32.19 26.58
CA TYR A 18 1.66 -33.23 25.62
C TYR A 18 1.59 -32.91 24.11
N TYR A 19 2.71 -32.46 23.54
CA TYR A 19 3.46 -33.06 22.42
C TYR A 19 4.72 -32.19 22.18
N ARG A 20 5.93 -32.73 22.44
CA ARG A 20 7.21 -32.07 22.12
C ARG A 20 7.41 -32.05 20.60
N LEU A 21 7.05 -30.96 19.94
CA LEU A 21 7.52 -30.64 18.59
C LEU A 21 8.80 -29.81 18.71
N SER A 22 9.94 -30.49 18.67
CA SER A 22 11.26 -29.87 18.57
C SER A 22 11.48 -29.44 17.11
N GLY A 23 11.00 -28.25 16.77
CA GLY A 23 11.25 -27.60 15.48
C GLY A 23 11.29 -26.11 15.72
N ALA A 24 12.50 -25.55 15.82
CA ALA A 24 12.70 -24.12 15.95
C ALA A 24 12.15 -23.41 14.71
N LEU A 25 10.96 -22.82 14.83
CA LEU A 25 10.47 -21.87 13.84
C LEU A 25 11.31 -20.60 14.03
N LEU A 26 12.27 -20.40 13.14
CA LEU A 26 13.13 -19.22 13.12
C LEU A 26 12.26 -18.01 12.73
N PHE A 27 11.68 -17.34 13.71
CA PHE A 27 11.13 -16.01 13.50
C PHE A 27 12.30 -15.05 13.26
N ILE A 28 12.61 -14.79 11.99
CA ILE A 28 13.40 -13.63 11.60
C ILE A 28 12.50 -12.42 11.86
N THR A 29 12.47 -11.95 13.11
CA THR A 29 12.02 -10.60 13.41
C THR A 29 13.15 -9.68 12.95
N GLY A 30 13.14 -9.35 11.67
CA GLY A 30 13.92 -8.25 11.14
C GLY A 30 13.37 -6.95 11.72
N SER A 31 13.92 -6.50 12.84
CA SER A 31 13.83 -5.09 13.22
C SER A 31 14.82 -4.32 12.37
N GLU A 32 14.34 -3.79 11.25
CA GLU A 32 14.75 -2.55 10.59
C GLU A 32 13.97 -2.47 9.26
N GLY A 33 12.92 -1.65 9.20
CA GLY A 33 12.35 -1.18 7.93
C GLY A 33 10.90 -1.54 7.56
N CYS A 34 10.13 -2.26 8.38
CA CYS A 34 8.70 -2.47 8.07
C CYS A 34 7.87 -1.29 8.60
N ALA A 35 7.89 -0.18 7.88
CA ALA A 35 6.97 0.91 8.15
C ALA A 35 5.61 0.52 7.57
N MET A 36 4.70 0.08 8.44
CA MET A 36 3.28 0.03 8.09
C MET A 36 2.86 1.40 7.51
N PRO A 37 2.00 1.44 6.47
CA PRO A 37 1.44 2.68 5.96
C PRO A 37 0.85 3.45 7.14
N TYR A 38 1.07 4.76 7.19
CA TYR A 38 0.73 5.48 8.42
C TYR A 38 -0.79 5.53 8.63
N ASN A 39 -1.27 4.84 9.67
CA ASN A 39 -2.68 4.81 10.01
C ASN A 39 -3.06 5.96 10.97
N TYR A 40 -3.53 7.08 10.42
CA TYR A 40 -4.08 8.23 11.16
C TYR A 40 -5.57 8.11 11.49
N GLN A 41 -6.23 6.99 11.14
CA GLN A 41 -7.66 6.83 11.31
C GLN A 41 -8.10 6.99 12.77
N TYR A 42 -7.30 6.49 13.71
CA TYR A 42 -7.57 6.62 15.14
C TYR A 42 -7.46 8.08 15.62
N ASP A 43 -6.50 8.84 15.10
CA ASP A 43 -6.34 10.26 15.43
C ASP A 43 -7.54 11.07 14.89
N MET A 44 -8.06 10.70 13.71
CA MET A 44 -9.25 11.30 13.09
C MET A 44 -10.60 10.76 13.58
N ALA A 45 -10.60 9.85 14.56
CA ALA A 45 -11.85 9.35 15.14
C ALA A 45 -12.64 10.44 15.90
N THR A 46 -12.03 11.59 16.18
CA THR A 46 -12.69 12.74 16.81
C THR A 46 -12.53 14.01 15.97
N SER A 47 -13.60 14.79 15.82
CA SER A 47 -13.63 16.04 15.04
C SER A 47 -13.03 17.26 15.77
N LYS A 48 -12.10 17.02 16.72
CA LYS A 48 -11.49 18.09 17.50
C LYS A 48 -10.54 18.90 16.61
N ALA A 49 -10.58 20.23 16.72
CA ALA A 49 -9.68 21.13 15.97
C ALA A 49 -8.19 20.79 16.20
N THR A 50 -7.83 20.30 17.39
CA THR A 50 -6.46 19.87 17.72
C THR A 50 -5.96 18.70 16.88
N VAL A 51 -6.84 17.84 16.37
CA VAL A 51 -6.47 16.73 15.47
C VAL A 51 -6.01 17.27 14.12
N VAL A 52 -6.72 18.26 13.58
CA VAL A 52 -6.35 18.90 12.30
C VAL A 52 -4.98 19.55 12.40
N PHE A 53 -4.70 20.28 13.49
CA PHE A 53 -3.38 20.87 13.71
C PHE A 53 -2.28 19.81 13.86
N LYS A 54 -2.54 18.72 14.59
CA LYS A 54 -1.58 17.60 14.71
C LYS A 54 -1.28 16.96 13.35
N LEU A 55 -2.29 16.81 12.49
CA LEU A 55 -2.13 16.27 11.15
C LEU A 55 -1.30 17.22 10.26
N LEU A 56 -1.59 18.53 10.31
CA LEU A 56 -0.86 19.55 9.55
C LEU A 56 0.61 19.61 9.92
N PHE A 57 1.00 19.45 11.18
CA PHE A 57 2.41 19.53 11.60
C PHE A 57 3.17 18.20 11.54
N ARG A 58 2.57 17.17 10.94
CA ARG A 58 3.22 15.87 10.80
C ARG A 58 4.25 15.89 9.67
N TRP A 59 5.37 15.19 9.86
CA TRP A 59 6.46 15.12 8.87
C TRP A 59 6.44 13.86 7.98
N ARG A 60 6.23 12.68 8.57
CA ARG A 60 6.24 11.40 7.83
C ARG A 60 4.95 11.21 7.02
N GLY A 61 5.03 10.81 5.75
CA GLY A 61 3.88 10.72 4.84
C GLY A 61 3.16 12.06 4.65
N SER A 62 3.89 13.18 4.73
CA SER A 62 3.29 14.52 4.69
C SER A 62 3.63 15.27 3.41
N VAL A 63 2.75 16.20 3.04
CA VAL A 63 2.98 17.14 1.93
C VAL A 63 4.27 17.93 2.12
N TRP A 64 4.66 18.25 3.37
CA TRP A 64 5.91 18.95 3.65
C TRP A 64 7.13 18.16 3.21
N ARG A 65 7.19 16.87 3.55
CA ARG A 65 8.29 15.99 3.16
C ARG A 65 8.32 15.75 1.65
N ALA A 66 7.16 15.77 0.99
CA ALA A 66 7.09 15.60 -0.46
C ALA A 66 7.55 16.84 -1.25
N VAL A 67 7.33 18.05 -0.71
CA VAL A 67 7.49 19.32 -1.46
C VAL A 67 8.73 20.11 -1.06
N TYR A 68 9.31 19.90 0.14
CA TYR A 68 10.34 20.80 0.69
C TYR A 68 11.54 21.03 -0.23
N VAL A 69 12.07 19.99 -0.90
CA VAL A 69 13.25 20.13 -1.78
C VAL A 69 12.95 21.07 -2.95
N GLU A 70 11.86 20.82 -3.67
CA GLU A 70 11.45 21.62 -4.83
C GLU A 70 11.09 23.04 -4.42
N TYR A 71 10.45 23.19 -3.25
CA TYR A 71 10.11 24.50 -2.69
C TYR A 71 11.35 25.31 -2.32
N PHE A 72 12.37 24.71 -1.70
CA PHE A 72 13.63 25.39 -1.41
C PHE A 72 14.36 25.81 -2.69
N ILE A 73 14.37 24.96 -3.72
CA ILE A 73 14.95 25.30 -5.03
C ILE A 73 14.21 26.49 -5.65
N TRP A 74 12.87 26.47 -5.62
CA TRP A 74 12.05 27.56 -6.14
C TRP A 74 12.26 28.87 -5.37
N LEU A 75 12.29 28.83 -4.05
CA LEU A 75 12.58 29.99 -3.20
C LEU A 75 13.98 30.55 -3.44
N ALA A 76 14.99 29.70 -3.59
CA ALA A 76 16.35 30.12 -3.90
C ALA A 76 16.40 30.85 -5.26
N ALA A 77 15.77 30.28 -6.29
CA ALA A 77 15.68 30.92 -7.61
C ALA A 77 14.93 32.26 -7.55
N TYR A 78 13.82 32.33 -6.80
CA TYR A 78 13.06 33.57 -6.58
C TYR A 78 13.91 34.63 -5.88
N ALA A 79 14.62 34.26 -4.80
CA ALA A 79 15.47 35.16 -4.04
C ALA A 79 16.67 35.67 -4.87
N ILE A 80 17.31 34.79 -5.65
CA ILE A 80 18.39 35.16 -6.57
C ILE A 80 17.89 36.19 -7.59
N LEU A 81 16.74 35.94 -8.22
CA LEU A 81 16.19 36.87 -9.19
C LEU A 81 15.81 38.21 -8.55
N SER A 82 15.27 38.19 -7.32
CA SER A 82 14.97 39.41 -6.57
C SER A 82 16.24 40.22 -6.27
N CYS A 83 17.34 39.55 -5.87
CA CYS A 83 18.64 40.19 -5.65
C CYS A 83 19.19 40.79 -6.95
N ILE A 84 19.09 40.09 -8.08
CA ILE A 84 19.51 40.60 -9.39
C ILE A 84 18.71 41.86 -9.74
N TYR A 85 17.37 41.82 -9.58
CA TYR A 85 16.51 42.97 -9.87
C TYR A 85 16.85 44.20 -9.02
N ARG A 86 17.12 44.02 -7.72
CA ARG A 86 17.39 45.12 -6.79
C ARG A 86 18.80 45.68 -6.84
N PHE A 87 19.81 44.81 -6.99
CA PHE A 87 21.21 45.20 -6.81
C PHE A 87 22.05 45.18 -8.10
N ALA A 88 21.64 44.43 -9.12
CA ALA A 88 22.44 44.25 -10.33
C ALA A 88 21.85 44.94 -11.57
N LEU A 89 20.52 45.11 -11.66
CA LEU A 89 19.89 45.74 -12.81
C LEU A 89 19.91 47.27 -12.72
N ASN A 90 20.23 47.91 -13.86
CA ASN A 90 20.09 49.36 -14.03
C ASN A 90 18.61 49.76 -14.23
N THR A 91 18.28 51.04 -14.04
CA THR A 91 16.89 51.55 -14.13
C THR A 91 16.19 51.22 -15.46
N GLU A 92 16.91 51.29 -16.59
CA GLU A 92 16.32 50.90 -17.89
C GLU A 92 16.02 49.39 -17.98
N GLN A 93 16.89 48.56 -17.40
CA GLN A 93 16.72 47.11 -17.39
C GLN A 93 15.61 46.68 -16.43
N GLN A 94 15.49 47.35 -15.27
CA GLN A 94 14.38 47.18 -14.34
C GLN A 94 13.04 47.45 -15.04
N GLY A 95 12.93 48.56 -15.78
CA GLY A 95 11.71 48.87 -16.53
C GLY A 95 11.36 47.83 -17.63
N LYS A 96 12.36 47.20 -18.26
CA LYS A 96 12.13 46.09 -19.21
C LYS A 96 11.67 44.82 -18.48
N PHE A 97 12.30 44.50 -17.34
CA PHE A 97 11.94 43.37 -16.50
C PHE A 97 10.49 43.48 -15.98
N GLU A 98 10.10 44.66 -15.50
CA GLU A 98 8.75 44.92 -14.98
C GLU A 98 7.67 44.69 -16.03
N LYS A 99 7.88 45.17 -17.26
CA LYS A 99 6.98 44.93 -18.39
C LYS A 99 6.90 43.44 -18.75
N PHE A 100 8.02 42.72 -18.66
CA PHE A 100 8.04 41.28 -18.88
C PHE A 100 7.28 40.52 -17.79
N ALA A 101 7.50 40.88 -16.52
CA ALA A 101 6.78 40.32 -15.39
C ALA A 101 5.26 40.52 -15.52
N GLU A 102 4.82 41.72 -15.90
CA GLU A 102 3.40 42.02 -16.17
C GLU A 102 2.84 41.19 -17.33
N PHE A 103 3.59 41.06 -18.42
CA PHE A 103 3.19 40.24 -19.56
C PHE A 103 2.99 38.77 -19.16
N CYS A 104 3.88 38.22 -18.35
CA CYS A 104 3.79 36.86 -17.85
C CYS A 104 2.58 36.68 -16.91
N ASP A 105 2.35 37.59 -15.97
CA ASP A 105 1.25 37.49 -15.00
C ASP A 105 -0.13 37.47 -15.69
N LYS A 106 -0.33 38.33 -16.70
CA LYS A 106 -1.58 38.35 -17.48
C LYS A 106 -1.86 37.04 -18.22
N ARG A 107 -0.81 36.32 -18.64
CA ARG A 107 -0.91 35.08 -19.44
C ARG A 107 -0.93 33.81 -18.59
N LEU A 108 -0.57 33.88 -17.32
CA LEU A 108 -0.63 32.73 -16.41
C LEU A 108 -2.04 32.16 -16.24
N SER A 109 -3.06 33.02 -16.37
CA SER A 109 -4.47 32.62 -16.36
C SER A 109 -4.86 31.67 -17.49
N TYR A 110 -4.06 31.57 -18.56
CA TYR A 110 -4.32 30.67 -19.69
C TYR A 110 -4.09 29.19 -19.36
N ILE A 111 -3.37 28.88 -18.28
CA ILE A 111 -3.11 27.51 -17.84
C ILE A 111 -4.17 27.11 -16.81
N PRO A 112 -5.17 26.27 -17.15
CA PRO A 112 -6.25 25.90 -16.25
C PRO A 112 -5.78 24.81 -15.25
N MET A 113 -4.89 25.18 -14.33
CA MET A 113 -4.21 24.24 -13.42
C MET A 113 -5.18 23.40 -12.59
N ASN A 114 -6.20 24.05 -12.02
CA ASN A 114 -7.23 23.41 -11.19
C ASN A 114 -7.95 22.27 -11.91
N PHE A 115 -8.32 22.50 -13.17
CA PHE A 115 -8.99 21.50 -13.98
C PHE A 115 -8.04 20.34 -14.29
N MET A 116 -6.85 20.66 -14.81
CA MET A 116 -5.86 19.65 -15.20
C MET A 116 -5.49 18.71 -14.04
N LEU A 117 -5.14 19.26 -12.88
CA LEU A 117 -4.81 18.49 -11.68
C LEU A 117 -6.01 17.73 -11.14
N GLY A 118 -7.20 18.34 -11.10
CA GLY A 118 -8.42 17.70 -10.59
C GLY A 118 -8.76 16.41 -11.34
N PHE A 119 -8.74 16.44 -12.67
CA PHE A 119 -8.98 15.24 -13.49
C PHE A 119 -7.88 14.20 -13.30
N PHE A 120 -6.61 14.63 -13.30
CA PHE A 120 -5.49 13.71 -13.15
C PHE A 120 -5.53 12.99 -11.80
N VAL A 121 -5.64 13.72 -10.70
CA VAL A 121 -5.71 13.17 -9.34
C VAL A 121 -6.89 12.22 -9.22
N THR A 122 -8.06 12.58 -9.75
CA THR A 122 -9.25 11.70 -9.72
C THR A 122 -9.00 10.37 -10.42
N VAL A 123 -8.36 10.39 -11.61
CA VAL A 123 -8.02 9.16 -12.34
C VAL A 123 -7.02 8.32 -11.54
N VAL A 124 -5.99 8.93 -10.96
CA VAL A 124 -5.01 8.21 -10.13
C VAL A 124 -5.67 7.58 -8.90
N VAL A 125 -6.46 8.35 -8.14
CA VAL A 125 -7.14 7.86 -6.94
C VAL A 125 -8.07 6.70 -7.27
N ASN A 126 -8.83 6.77 -8.36
CA ASN A 126 -9.71 5.68 -8.77
C ASN A 126 -8.94 4.39 -9.10
N ARG A 127 -7.77 4.50 -9.75
CA ARG A 127 -6.88 3.36 -9.99
C ARG A 127 -6.33 2.81 -8.68
N TRP A 128 -5.92 3.68 -7.76
CA TRP A 128 -5.41 3.31 -6.44
C TRP A 128 -6.46 2.55 -5.62
N VAL A 129 -7.70 3.05 -5.53
CA VAL A 129 -8.82 2.40 -4.81
C VAL A 129 -9.09 1.00 -5.39
N THR A 130 -9.06 0.89 -6.72
CA THR A 130 -9.30 -0.40 -7.39
C THR A 130 -8.17 -1.39 -7.09
N GLN A 131 -6.91 -0.95 -7.10
CA GLN A 131 -5.77 -1.79 -6.73
C GLN A 131 -5.84 -2.22 -5.26
N PHE A 132 -6.14 -1.29 -4.34
CA PHE A 132 -6.31 -1.57 -2.91
C PHE A 132 -7.38 -2.65 -2.66
N ALA A 133 -8.56 -2.50 -3.26
CA ALA A 133 -9.67 -3.43 -3.10
C ALA A 133 -9.34 -4.87 -3.57
N ASN A 134 -8.33 -5.02 -4.43
CA ASN A 134 -7.96 -6.29 -5.03
C ASN A 134 -6.65 -6.88 -4.48
N LEU A 135 -6.05 -6.30 -3.43
CA LEU A 135 -4.76 -6.74 -2.85
C LEU A 135 -4.74 -8.23 -2.45
N GLY A 136 -5.92 -8.83 -2.24
CA GLY A 136 -6.08 -10.26 -2.10
C GLY A 136 -5.91 -10.72 -0.66
N MET A 137 -6.99 -10.60 0.12
CA MET A 137 -7.10 -11.22 1.44
C MET A 137 -7.49 -12.69 1.27
N ILE A 138 -6.77 -13.60 1.95
CA ILE A 138 -6.95 -15.06 1.76
C ILE A 138 -8.15 -15.64 2.55
N ASP A 139 -8.78 -14.82 3.39
CA ASP A 139 -9.77 -15.21 4.41
C ASP A 139 -10.92 -16.05 3.87
N ASN A 140 -11.54 -15.66 2.76
CA ASN A 140 -12.68 -16.40 2.22
C ASN A 140 -12.27 -17.83 1.83
N ILE A 141 -11.15 -17.98 1.11
CA ILE A 141 -10.65 -19.30 0.70
C ILE A 141 -10.30 -20.13 1.95
N ALA A 142 -9.65 -19.50 2.93
CA ALA A 142 -9.30 -20.11 4.22
C ALA A 142 -10.53 -20.63 4.98
N LEU A 143 -11.56 -19.79 5.15
CA LEU A 143 -12.79 -20.12 5.85
C LEU A 143 -13.57 -21.23 5.14
N PHE A 144 -13.75 -21.14 3.82
CA PHE A 144 -14.46 -22.17 3.06
C PHE A 144 -13.70 -23.49 3.08
N THR A 145 -12.38 -23.45 2.91
CA THR A 145 -11.54 -24.66 2.93
C THR A 145 -11.52 -25.31 4.31
N SER A 146 -11.47 -24.51 5.39
CA SER A 146 -11.47 -25.04 6.77
C SER A 146 -12.79 -25.68 7.18
N GLN A 147 -13.92 -25.14 6.70
CA GLN A 147 -15.24 -25.64 7.03
C GLN A 147 -15.67 -26.83 6.17
N LEU A 148 -15.40 -26.78 4.87
CA LEU A 148 -15.98 -27.74 3.91
C LEU A 148 -15.09 -28.97 3.68
N VAL A 149 -13.76 -28.84 3.78
CA VAL A 149 -12.84 -29.99 3.60
C VAL A 149 -12.70 -30.77 4.91
N LYS A 150 -13.26 -31.97 4.95
CA LYS A 150 -13.29 -32.85 6.11
C LYS A 150 -11.98 -33.60 6.37
N GLY A 151 -11.83 -34.08 7.60
CA GLY A 151 -10.72 -34.93 8.03
C GLY A 151 -9.81 -34.23 9.05
N ASN A 152 -9.71 -34.83 10.23
CA ASN A 152 -8.82 -34.41 11.33
C ASN A 152 -7.48 -35.15 11.32
N ASP A 153 -7.32 -36.08 10.39
CA ASP A 153 -6.09 -36.77 10.07
C ASP A 153 -5.11 -35.85 9.32
N ASP A 154 -3.85 -36.25 9.26
CA ASP A 154 -2.79 -35.41 8.69
C ASP A 154 -2.98 -35.16 7.20
N ARG A 155 -3.58 -36.10 6.46
CA ARG A 155 -3.93 -35.88 5.05
C ARG A 155 -4.98 -34.78 4.87
N GLY A 156 -6.02 -34.74 5.72
CA GLY A 156 -7.03 -33.68 5.69
C GLY A 156 -6.46 -32.31 6.04
N LYS A 157 -5.60 -32.24 7.07
CA LYS A 157 -4.88 -31.01 7.43
C LYS A 157 -3.99 -30.53 6.29
N ASN A 158 -3.24 -31.44 5.67
CA ASN A 158 -2.33 -31.11 4.56
C ASN A 158 -3.08 -30.64 3.31
N LEU A 159 -4.24 -31.22 2.99
CA LEU A 159 -5.09 -30.75 1.89
C LEU A 159 -5.53 -29.30 2.12
N ARG A 160 -6.11 -29.01 3.29
CA ARG A 160 -6.54 -27.64 3.64
C ARG A 160 -5.40 -26.64 3.56
N ARG A 161 -4.26 -26.97 4.18
CA ARG A 161 -3.06 -26.13 4.18
C ARG A 161 -2.54 -25.88 2.77
N ASN A 162 -2.45 -26.91 1.94
CA ASN A 162 -1.86 -26.79 0.60
C ASN A 162 -2.77 -26.03 -0.37
N ILE A 163 -4.10 -26.19 -0.29
CA ILE A 163 -5.05 -25.40 -1.11
C ILE A 163 -4.84 -23.90 -0.86
N VAL A 164 -4.81 -23.49 0.41
CA VAL A 164 -4.63 -22.09 0.78
C VAL A 164 -3.22 -21.61 0.46
N ARG A 165 -2.18 -22.39 0.82
CA ARG A 165 -0.78 -22.05 0.57
C ARG A 165 -0.49 -21.86 -0.91
N TYR A 166 -1.07 -22.67 -1.80
CA TYR A 166 -0.87 -22.48 -3.25
C TYR A 166 -1.46 -21.17 -3.76
N CYS A 167 -2.61 -20.74 -3.24
CA CYS A 167 -3.16 -19.42 -3.58
C CYS A 167 -2.22 -18.29 -3.12
N VAL A 168 -1.66 -18.40 -1.92
CA VAL A 168 -0.68 -17.43 -1.38
C VAL A 168 0.66 -17.49 -2.13
N ALA A 169 1.08 -18.68 -2.58
CA ALA A 169 2.29 -18.82 -3.40
C ALA A 169 2.13 -18.09 -4.74
N SER A 170 0.96 -18.19 -5.38
CA SER A 170 0.63 -17.38 -6.57
C SER A 170 0.62 -15.89 -6.27
N GLN A 171 0.07 -15.46 -5.13
CA GLN A 171 0.11 -14.05 -4.69
C GLN A 171 1.55 -13.57 -4.54
N CYS A 172 2.43 -14.35 -3.91
CA CYS A 172 3.85 -14.03 -3.77
C CYS A 172 4.55 -13.93 -5.13
N LEU A 173 4.22 -14.80 -6.09
CA LEU A 173 4.77 -14.71 -7.45
C LEU A 173 4.36 -13.40 -8.15
N VAL A 174 3.10 -13.00 -8.03
CA VAL A 174 2.61 -11.73 -8.61
C VAL A 174 3.27 -10.54 -7.92
N PHE A 175 3.27 -10.50 -6.59
CA PHE A 175 3.88 -9.40 -5.82
C PHE A 175 5.38 -9.28 -6.05
N ARG A 176 6.09 -10.39 -6.28
CA ARG A 176 7.50 -10.35 -6.64
C ARG A 176 7.75 -9.61 -7.96
N ASP A 177 6.80 -9.66 -8.90
CA ASP A 177 6.97 -9.01 -10.21
C ASP A 177 6.57 -7.52 -10.17
N ILE A 178 5.59 -7.13 -9.33
CA ILE A 178 5.05 -5.76 -9.29
C ILE A 178 5.56 -4.90 -8.12
N HIS A 179 6.05 -5.50 -7.02
CA HIS A 179 6.42 -4.78 -5.80
C HIS A 179 7.93 -4.91 -5.51
N LEU A 180 8.61 -3.76 -5.42
CA LEU A 180 10.07 -3.66 -5.25
C LEU A 180 10.57 -4.31 -3.94
N GLY A 181 9.95 -3.98 -2.81
CA GLY A 181 10.23 -4.62 -1.52
C GLY A 181 10.07 -6.15 -1.53
N VAL A 182 9.03 -6.69 -2.14
CA VAL A 182 8.82 -8.14 -2.25
C VAL A 182 9.84 -8.78 -3.20
N ARG A 183 10.19 -8.12 -4.31
CA ARG A 183 11.27 -8.55 -5.24
C ARG A 183 12.61 -8.68 -4.51
N ARG A 184 12.94 -7.73 -3.63
CA ARG A 184 14.19 -7.75 -2.83
C ARG A 184 14.17 -8.84 -1.76
N ARG A 185 13.01 -9.08 -1.13
CA ARG A 185 12.84 -10.14 -0.13
C ARG A 185 12.91 -11.53 -0.76
N PHE A 186 12.33 -11.71 -1.94
CA PHE A 186 12.26 -12.98 -2.66
C PHE A 186 12.89 -12.88 -4.06
N PRO A 187 14.22 -12.71 -4.19
CA PRO A 187 14.86 -12.51 -5.49
C PRO A 187 14.77 -13.74 -6.39
N THR A 188 14.76 -14.95 -5.81
CA THR A 188 14.74 -16.23 -6.54
C THR A 188 13.63 -17.15 -6.06
N LEU A 189 13.28 -18.19 -6.83
CA LEU A 189 12.25 -19.15 -6.42
C LEU A 189 12.70 -19.99 -5.21
N GLU A 190 14.00 -20.22 -5.05
CA GLU A 190 14.59 -20.92 -3.91
C GLU A 190 14.36 -20.15 -2.60
N THR A 191 14.40 -18.82 -2.64
CA THR A 191 14.06 -17.99 -1.47
C THR A 191 12.58 -18.12 -1.07
N MET A 192 11.68 -18.32 -2.03
CA MET A 192 10.27 -18.64 -1.75
C MET A 192 10.10 -20.03 -1.13
N VAL A 193 10.94 -21.00 -1.54
CA VAL A 193 10.97 -22.33 -0.92
C VAL A 193 11.48 -22.24 0.52
N ALA A 194 12.56 -21.50 0.76
CA ALA A 194 13.11 -21.29 2.09
C ALA A 194 12.10 -20.62 3.04
N ALA A 195 11.31 -19.67 2.53
CA ALA A 195 10.24 -19.00 3.27
C ALA A 195 8.96 -19.83 3.44
N GLY A 196 8.88 -21.03 2.82
CA GLY A 196 7.77 -21.96 3.02
C GLY A 196 6.52 -21.70 2.14
N PHE A 197 6.61 -20.83 1.14
CA PHE A 197 5.55 -20.67 0.13
C PHE A 197 5.47 -21.89 -0.79
N LEU A 198 6.62 -22.46 -1.15
CA LEU A 198 6.76 -23.65 -1.99
C LEU A 198 7.60 -24.71 -1.28
N GLN A 199 7.39 -25.98 -1.63
CA GLN A 199 8.28 -27.06 -1.23
C GLN A 199 9.29 -27.36 -2.35
N LYS A 200 10.42 -28.01 -2.02
CA LYS A 200 11.46 -28.34 -3.02
C LYS A 200 10.91 -29.12 -4.21
N HIS A 201 10.14 -30.18 -3.93
CA HIS A 201 9.53 -31.00 -4.98
C HIS A 201 8.47 -30.25 -5.82
N GLU A 202 7.89 -29.18 -5.29
CA GLU A 202 6.94 -28.33 -6.02
C GLU A 202 7.69 -27.35 -6.91
N LEU A 203 8.86 -26.86 -6.47
CA LEU A 203 9.76 -26.08 -7.30
C LEU A 203 10.23 -26.90 -8.51
N ASP A 204 10.60 -28.16 -8.32
CA ASP A 204 11.00 -29.04 -9.43
C ASP A 204 9.88 -29.15 -10.48
N LYS A 205 8.65 -29.45 -10.05
CA LYS A 205 7.45 -29.47 -10.91
C LYS A 205 7.15 -28.10 -11.54
N PHE A 206 7.38 -27.02 -10.80
CA PHE A 206 7.22 -25.66 -11.32
C PHE A 206 8.18 -25.43 -12.48
N LEU A 207 9.43 -25.88 -12.36
CA LEU A 207 10.48 -25.73 -13.38
C LEU A 207 10.27 -26.65 -14.58
N GLU A 208 9.77 -27.88 -14.38
CA GLU A 208 9.40 -28.81 -15.45
C GLU A 208 8.37 -28.22 -16.42
N CYS A 209 7.43 -27.43 -15.91
CA CYS A 209 6.45 -26.73 -16.74
C CYS A 209 7.11 -25.64 -17.58
N LYS A 210 7.32 -25.93 -18.87
CA LYS A 210 7.82 -24.97 -19.86
C LYS A 210 6.71 -24.02 -20.31
N SER A 211 6.84 -22.75 -19.98
CA SER A 211 5.97 -21.68 -20.45
C SER A 211 6.83 -20.47 -20.82
N ARG A 212 6.45 -19.76 -21.88
CA ARG A 212 7.06 -18.49 -22.26
C ARG A 212 6.66 -17.35 -21.31
N TYR A 213 5.49 -17.48 -20.68
CA TYR A 213 4.90 -16.45 -19.82
C TYR A 213 5.07 -16.78 -18.35
N ALA A 214 4.93 -15.77 -17.50
CA ALA A 214 4.97 -15.91 -16.05
C ALA A 214 3.96 -16.99 -15.58
N LYS A 215 4.42 -17.85 -14.68
CA LYS A 215 3.70 -19.06 -14.23
C LYS A 215 2.92 -18.85 -12.92
N TYR A 216 2.45 -17.62 -12.65
CA TYR A 216 1.66 -17.32 -11.46
C TYR A 216 0.32 -18.09 -11.42
N TRP A 217 -0.18 -18.55 -12.57
CA TRP A 217 -1.41 -19.36 -12.67
C TRP A 217 -1.20 -20.82 -12.23
N LEU A 218 0.03 -21.31 -12.18
CA LEU A 218 0.31 -22.74 -11.97
C LEU A 218 -0.07 -23.22 -10.55
N PRO A 219 0.29 -22.51 -9.46
CA PRO A 219 -0.18 -22.89 -8.13
C PRO A 219 -1.72 -22.81 -7.97
N PHE A 220 -2.40 -21.88 -8.62
CA PHE A 220 -3.86 -21.88 -8.67
C PHE A 220 -4.44 -23.15 -9.29
N ASN A 221 -3.84 -23.62 -10.39
CA ASN A 221 -4.23 -24.88 -11.00
C ASN A 221 -4.00 -26.07 -10.06
N TRP A 222 -2.89 -26.08 -9.32
CA TRP A 222 -2.64 -27.10 -8.29
C TRP A 222 -3.65 -27.04 -7.15
N ALA A 223 -4.07 -25.85 -6.71
CA ALA A 223 -5.11 -25.69 -5.70
C ALA A 223 -6.45 -26.26 -6.16
N LEU A 224 -6.86 -25.96 -7.40
CA LEU A 224 -8.08 -26.50 -8.00
C LEU A 224 -8.01 -28.02 -8.19
N HIS A 225 -6.83 -28.55 -8.55
CA HIS A 225 -6.62 -29.99 -8.63
C HIS A 225 -6.73 -30.67 -7.25
N LEU A 226 -6.19 -30.07 -6.18
CA LEU A 226 -6.35 -30.59 -4.82
C LEU A 226 -7.81 -30.62 -4.36
N LEU A 227 -8.67 -29.72 -4.85
CA LEU A 227 -10.12 -29.81 -4.59
C LEU A 227 -10.75 -31.03 -5.23
N ASN A 228 -10.32 -31.41 -6.43
CA ASN A 228 -10.80 -32.62 -7.09
C ASN A 228 -10.33 -33.87 -6.34
N VAL A 229 -9.06 -33.90 -5.92
CA VAL A 229 -8.52 -34.98 -5.09
C VAL A 229 -9.29 -35.10 -3.77
N ALA A 230 -9.62 -33.98 -3.11
CA ALA A 230 -10.42 -33.99 -1.90
C ALA A 230 -11.85 -34.54 -2.12
N LEU A 231 -12.43 -34.32 -3.30
CA LEU A 231 -13.72 -34.87 -3.68
C LEU A 231 -13.64 -36.39 -3.93
N GLU A 232 -12.63 -36.85 -4.67
CA GLU A 232 -12.36 -38.27 -4.93
C GLU A 232 -12.10 -39.06 -3.63
N GLU A 233 -11.35 -38.45 -2.69
CA GLU A 233 -11.12 -38.98 -1.35
C GLU A 233 -12.35 -38.90 -0.41
N LYS A 234 -13.52 -38.46 -0.91
CA LYS A 234 -14.77 -38.27 -0.14
C LYS A 234 -14.61 -37.35 1.08
N ARG A 235 -13.69 -36.37 1.01
CA ARG A 235 -13.50 -35.34 2.03
C ARG A 235 -14.38 -34.11 1.81
N LEU A 236 -15.03 -34.01 0.66
CA LEU A 236 -16.03 -33.01 0.32
C LEU A 236 -17.39 -33.69 0.09
N ASP A 237 -18.46 -33.05 0.54
CA ASP A 237 -19.84 -33.54 0.38
C ASP A 237 -20.40 -33.22 -1.02
N GLY A 238 -19.74 -33.73 -2.06
CA GLY A 238 -20.15 -33.55 -3.45
C GLY A 238 -19.67 -32.24 -4.09
N ASP A 239 -20.25 -31.95 -5.26
CA ASP A 239 -19.77 -30.87 -6.14
C ASP A 239 -20.10 -29.46 -5.66
N ILE A 240 -21.17 -29.31 -4.88
CA ILE A 240 -21.61 -27.99 -4.37
C ILE A 240 -20.53 -27.33 -3.49
N PRO A 241 -20.04 -27.96 -2.40
CA PRO A 241 -18.98 -27.37 -1.58
C PRO A 241 -17.67 -27.22 -2.34
N ARG A 242 -17.35 -28.15 -3.25
CA ARG A 242 -16.18 -28.06 -4.12
C ARG A 242 -16.23 -26.80 -5.00
N ASN A 243 -17.38 -26.55 -5.64
CA ASN A 243 -17.57 -25.40 -6.52
C ASN A 243 -17.60 -24.08 -5.77
N ALA A 244 -18.09 -24.07 -4.52
CA ALA A 244 -18.03 -22.91 -3.64
C ALA A 244 -16.58 -22.50 -3.35
N ILE A 245 -15.70 -23.43 -2.97
CA ILE A 245 -14.27 -23.11 -2.75
C ILE A 245 -13.62 -22.69 -4.07
N ALA A 246 -13.91 -23.38 -5.18
CA ALA A 246 -13.36 -23.04 -6.49
C ALA A 246 -13.80 -21.65 -6.98
N GLN A 247 -14.98 -21.16 -6.58
CA GLN A 247 -15.43 -19.80 -6.88
C GLN A 247 -14.60 -18.76 -6.14
N GLU A 248 -14.33 -18.96 -4.84
CA GLU A 248 -13.49 -18.05 -4.07
C GLU A 248 -12.04 -18.01 -4.60
N ILE A 249 -11.48 -19.17 -4.99
CA ILE A 249 -10.16 -19.23 -5.63
C ILE A 249 -10.16 -18.45 -6.95
N ARG A 250 -11.20 -18.57 -7.78
CA ARG A 250 -11.32 -17.83 -9.05
C ARG A 250 -11.46 -16.33 -8.83
N SER A 251 -12.23 -15.91 -7.82
CA SER A 251 -12.38 -14.51 -7.45
C SER A 251 -11.03 -13.91 -7.05
N PHE A 252 -10.32 -14.57 -6.13
CA PHE A 252 -8.99 -14.15 -5.69
C PHE A 252 -7.96 -14.08 -6.83
N ARG A 253 -7.91 -15.11 -7.69
CA ARG A 253 -7.06 -15.11 -8.91
C ARG A 253 -7.40 -13.93 -9.83
N THR A 254 -8.67 -13.57 -9.96
CA THR A 254 -9.13 -12.49 -10.83
C THR A 254 -8.73 -11.12 -10.26
N GLY A 255 -8.83 -10.92 -8.94
CA GLY A 255 -8.31 -9.72 -8.27
C GLY A 255 -6.79 -9.54 -8.45
N LEU A 256 -6.00 -10.61 -8.27
CA LEU A 256 -4.55 -10.54 -8.52
C LEU A 256 -4.22 -10.28 -9.99
N SER A 257 -4.97 -10.88 -10.92
CA SER A 257 -4.82 -10.61 -12.35
C SER A 257 -5.12 -9.16 -12.70
N LEU A 258 -6.09 -8.54 -12.02
CA LEU A 258 -6.43 -7.14 -12.22
C LEU A 258 -5.27 -6.23 -11.80
N ILE A 259 -4.69 -6.46 -10.61
CA ILE A 259 -3.53 -5.70 -10.14
C ILE A 259 -2.35 -5.86 -11.12
N TRP A 260 -2.06 -7.08 -11.54
CA TRP A 260 -1.00 -7.32 -12.53
C TRP A 260 -1.27 -6.59 -13.85
N THR A 261 -2.53 -6.48 -14.26
CA THR A 261 -2.90 -5.71 -15.47
C THR A 261 -2.69 -4.21 -15.28
N TYR A 262 -2.88 -3.67 -14.07
CA TYR A 262 -2.60 -2.27 -13.75
C TYR A 262 -1.11 -1.93 -13.82
N ASP A 263 -0.24 -2.86 -13.44
CA ASP A 263 1.21 -2.76 -13.58
C ASP A 263 1.64 -2.87 -15.05
N TRP A 264 1.09 -3.85 -15.79
CA TRP A 264 1.38 -4.04 -17.21
C TRP A 264 0.91 -2.86 -18.08
N VAL A 265 -0.23 -2.26 -17.74
CA VAL A 265 -0.82 -1.13 -18.47
C VAL A 265 -0.94 0.08 -17.53
N PRO A 266 0.16 0.85 -17.35
CA PRO A 266 0.13 2.10 -16.62
C PRO A 266 -0.67 3.17 -17.39
N LEU A 267 -0.89 4.33 -16.76
CA LEU A 267 -1.44 5.48 -17.48
C LEU A 267 -0.51 5.86 -18.65
N PRO A 268 -1.06 6.28 -19.81
CA PRO A 268 -0.24 6.72 -20.94
C PRO A 268 0.74 7.79 -20.50
N VAL A 269 2.02 7.61 -20.79
CA VAL A 269 3.13 8.44 -20.29
C VAL A 269 2.93 9.93 -20.60
N MET A 270 2.32 10.25 -21.75
CA MET A 270 1.99 11.62 -22.14
C MET A 270 1.08 12.35 -21.15
N TYR A 271 0.26 11.62 -20.38
CA TYR A 271 -0.70 12.24 -19.48
C TYR A 271 -0.02 12.78 -18.20
N PRO A 272 0.74 11.99 -17.41
CA PRO A 272 1.57 12.54 -16.34
C PRO A 272 2.55 13.59 -16.85
N GLN A 273 3.18 13.39 -18.03
CA GLN A 273 4.11 14.35 -18.62
C GLN A 273 3.46 15.73 -18.82
N LEU A 274 2.25 15.78 -19.37
CA LEU A 274 1.53 17.02 -19.58
C LEU A 274 1.26 17.76 -18.26
N ILE A 275 0.82 17.02 -17.24
CA ILE A 275 0.51 17.60 -15.92
C ILE A 275 1.77 18.11 -15.24
N PHE A 276 2.82 17.30 -15.17
CA PHE A 276 4.08 17.70 -14.56
C PHE A 276 4.68 18.90 -15.28
N MET A 277 4.69 18.89 -16.61
CA MET A 277 5.17 20.03 -17.40
C MET A 277 4.35 21.29 -17.14
N ALA A 278 3.02 21.20 -17.09
CA ALA A 278 2.16 22.35 -16.83
C ALA A 278 2.44 22.96 -15.45
N VAL A 279 2.47 22.15 -14.39
CA VAL A 279 2.72 22.61 -13.00
C VAL A 279 4.10 23.26 -12.88
N HIS A 280 5.15 22.62 -13.41
CA HIS A 280 6.51 23.16 -13.31
C HIS A 280 6.69 24.41 -14.15
N THR A 281 6.10 24.47 -15.35
CA THR A 281 6.16 25.66 -16.21
C THR A 281 5.42 26.83 -15.58
N TYR A 282 4.26 26.57 -14.95
CA TYR A 282 3.52 27.57 -14.20
C TYR A 282 4.40 28.20 -13.11
N PHE A 283 5.02 27.39 -12.25
CA PHE A 283 5.87 27.92 -11.18
C PHE A 283 7.18 28.50 -11.67
N PHE A 284 7.72 28.02 -12.78
CA PHE A 284 8.86 28.64 -13.45
C PHE A 284 8.53 30.07 -13.89
N VAL A 285 7.36 30.30 -14.51
CA VAL A 285 6.91 31.64 -14.90
C VAL A 285 6.63 32.52 -13.66
N CYS A 286 6.08 31.93 -12.58
CA CYS A 286 5.85 32.64 -11.32
C CYS A 286 7.13 33.20 -10.69
N ILE A 287 8.30 32.62 -10.94
CA ILE A 287 9.58 33.17 -10.48
C ILE A 287 9.76 34.60 -11.01
N PHE A 288 9.34 34.89 -12.23
CA PHE A 288 9.51 36.19 -12.87
C PHE A 288 8.36 37.15 -12.55
N CYS A 289 7.11 36.67 -12.67
CA CYS A 289 5.95 37.55 -12.65
C CYS A 289 5.47 37.94 -11.24
N ARG A 290 5.77 37.12 -10.23
CA ARG A 290 5.39 37.35 -8.82
C ARG A 290 6.50 38.07 -8.03
N GLN A 291 7.47 38.69 -8.70
CA GLN A 291 8.49 39.51 -8.05
C GLN A 291 7.90 40.80 -7.49
N PHE A 292 8.42 41.26 -6.34
CA PHE A 292 8.05 42.56 -5.78
C PHE A 292 8.71 43.69 -6.58
N ILE A 293 7.89 44.57 -7.16
CA ILE A 293 8.32 45.65 -8.04
C ILE A 293 8.37 46.96 -7.26
N ILE A 294 9.53 47.62 -7.29
CA ILE A 294 9.83 48.82 -6.47
C ILE A 294 9.41 50.11 -7.20
N THR A 295 9.37 50.09 -8.53
CA THR A 295 9.14 51.29 -9.34
C THR A 295 7.68 51.77 -9.20
N PRO A 296 7.41 52.97 -8.63
CA PRO A 296 6.04 53.46 -8.39
C PRO A 296 5.22 53.70 -9.65
N THR A 297 5.89 53.87 -10.80
CA THR A 297 5.25 54.10 -12.11
C THR A 297 4.94 52.80 -12.86
N ALA A 298 5.29 51.64 -12.32
CA ALA A 298 5.02 50.35 -12.96
C ALA A 298 3.57 49.92 -12.76
N ALA A 299 2.96 49.31 -13.77
CA ALA A 299 1.57 48.82 -13.71
C ALA A 299 1.36 47.73 -12.63
N ASN A 300 2.42 46.98 -12.31
CA ASN A 300 2.45 45.95 -11.27
C ASN A 300 3.22 46.42 -10.01
N PHE A 301 3.12 47.70 -9.66
CA PHE A 301 3.75 48.21 -8.44
C PHE A 301 3.20 47.48 -7.20
N THR A 302 4.11 46.95 -6.37
CA THR A 302 3.72 46.28 -5.14
C THR A 302 3.58 47.28 -4.00
N VAL A 303 2.35 47.48 -3.53
CA VAL A 303 2.01 48.41 -2.43
C VAL A 303 2.74 48.04 -1.13
N VAL A 304 2.93 46.74 -0.88
CA VAL A 304 3.66 46.21 0.28
C VAL A 304 4.73 45.26 -0.22
N ASP A 305 5.99 45.61 0.05
CA ASP A 305 7.15 44.80 -0.27
C ASP A 305 7.57 43.96 0.95
N LEU A 306 7.19 42.69 0.93
CA LEU A 306 7.46 41.76 2.02
C LEU A 306 8.82 41.04 1.87
N TYR A 307 9.53 41.23 0.74
CA TYR A 307 10.70 40.47 0.29
C TYR A 307 10.48 38.96 0.09
N PHE A 308 9.59 38.35 0.87
CA PHE A 308 9.22 36.94 0.83
C PHE A 308 7.81 36.78 0.24
N PRO A 309 7.64 35.96 -0.82
CA PRO A 309 6.37 35.83 -1.52
C PRO A 309 5.42 34.86 -0.80
N ILE A 310 4.78 35.31 0.28
CA ILE A 310 3.90 34.45 1.12
C ILE A 310 2.81 33.77 0.30
N MET A 311 2.07 34.51 -0.52
CA MET A 311 0.94 33.96 -1.28
C MET A 311 1.39 32.96 -2.35
N SER A 312 2.44 33.29 -3.11
CA SER A 312 2.98 32.35 -4.12
C SER A 312 3.59 31.12 -3.47
N SER A 313 4.13 31.23 -2.25
CA SER A 313 4.62 30.10 -1.48
C SER A 313 3.50 29.15 -1.08
N LEU A 314 2.36 29.69 -0.62
CA LEU A 314 1.17 28.89 -0.31
C LEU A 314 0.60 28.24 -1.58
N GLU A 315 0.50 28.98 -2.69
CA GLU A 315 0.11 28.43 -4.00
C GLU A 315 1.04 27.27 -4.41
N PHE A 316 2.36 27.43 -4.25
CA PHE A 316 3.35 26.38 -4.53
C PHE A 316 3.06 25.12 -3.73
N ILE A 317 2.93 25.24 -2.41
CA ILE A 317 2.67 24.11 -1.53
C ILE A 317 1.37 23.40 -1.92
N PHE A 318 0.31 24.14 -2.27
CA PHE A 318 -0.97 23.53 -2.65
C PHE A 318 -0.91 22.83 -4.01
N TYR A 319 -0.40 23.48 -5.06
CA TYR A 319 -0.40 22.87 -6.40
C TYR A 319 0.66 21.80 -6.58
N VAL A 320 1.90 22.04 -6.12
CA VAL A 320 2.97 21.04 -6.18
C VAL A 320 2.66 19.91 -5.20
N GLY A 321 2.15 20.22 -4.00
CA GLY A 321 1.68 19.20 -3.07
C GLY A 321 0.57 18.33 -3.66
N TRP A 322 -0.41 18.92 -4.34
CA TRP A 322 -1.50 18.16 -4.98
C TRP A 322 -0.98 17.27 -6.13
N MET A 323 -0.03 17.77 -6.92
CA MET A 323 0.68 16.97 -7.93
C MET A 323 1.47 15.82 -7.29
N LYS A 324 2.16 16.06 -6.16
CA LYS A 324 2.93 15.04 -5.43
C LYS A 324 2.05 13.94 -4.86
N VAL A 325 0.86 14.27 -4.33
CA VAL A 325 -0.13 13.28 -3.89
C VAL A 325 -0.49 12.34 -5.04
N ALA A 326 -0.74 12.86 -6.25
CA ALA A 326 -0.99 12.00 -7.40
C ALA A 326 0.24 11.21 -7.87
N MET A 327 1.45 11.72 -7.64
CA MET A 327 2.69 11.02 -8.00
C MET A 327 2.93 9.81 -7.08
N GLU A 328 2.73 9.97 -5.78
CA GLU A 328 2.85 8.89 -4.78
C GLU A 328 1.80 7.80 -5.03
N LEU A 329 0.54 8.18 -5.27
CA LEU A 329 -0.53 7.21 -5.55
C LEU A 329 -0.46 6.56 -6.95
N LEU A 330 0.44 7.04 -7.83
CA LEU A 330 0.55 6.54 -9.20
C LEU A 330 1.00 5.07 -9.24
N ASN A 331 1.92 4.70 -8.35
CA ASN A 331 2.42 3.35 -8.20
C ASN A 331 2.46 2.94 -6.72
N PRO A 332 1.36 2.40 -6.17
CA PRO A 332 1.27 2.08 -4.75
C PRO A 332 2.03 0.81 -4.32
N PHE A 333 2.79 0.19 -5.23
CA PHE A 333 3.64 -0.99 -4.97
C PHE A 333 5.13 -0.64 -4.87
N GLY A 334 5.43 0.65 -4.63
CA GLY A 334 6.77 1.17 -4.47
C GLY A 334 7.36 0.96 -3.07
N GLU A 335 8.03 2.00 -2.58
CA GLU A 335 8.67 2.06 -1.28
C GLU A 335 8.45 3.42 -0.59
N ASP A 336 7.47 4.19 -1.05
CA ASP A 336 7.05 5.43 -0.41
C ASP A 336 6.38 5.13 0.95
N ASP A 337 6.27 6.15 1.81
CA ASP A 337 5.80 5.97 3.20
C ASP A 337 4.36 5.41 3.28
N ASP A 338 3.53 5.70 2.28
CA ASP A 338 2.11 5.34 2.22
C ASP A 338 1.78 4.24 1.18
N ASP A 339 2.81 3.60 0.60
CA ASP A 339 2.66 2.47 -0.31
C ASP A 339 2.14 1.21 0.41
N PHE A 340 1.55 0.28 -0.35
CA PHE A 340 0.97 -0.94 0.23
C PHE A 340 2.03 -1.88 0.81
N ASP A 341 1.90 -2.22 2.10
CA ASP A 341 2.76 -3.21 2.75
C ASP A 341 2.40 -4.65 2.34
N CYS A 342 2.87 -5.03 1.16
CA CYS A 342 2.65 -6.36 0.60
C CYS A 342 3.48 -7.44 1.31
N ASN A 343 4.59 -7.07 1.97
CA ASN A 343 5.39 -8.00 2.76
C ASN A 343 4.61 -8.48 3.99
N PHE A 344 4.01 -7.53 4.72
CA PHE A 344 3.10 -7.84 5.82
C PHE A 344 1.91 -8.68 5.34
N LEU A 345 1.28 -8.29 4.23
CA LEU A 345 0.12 -9.01 3.71
C LEU A 345 0.46 -10.48 3.36
N LEU A 346 1.61 -10.73 2.74
CA LEU A 346 2.07 -12.09 2.43
C LEU A 346 2.30 -12.92 3.70
N ASP A 347 2.97 -12.36 4.70
CA ASP A 347 3.26 -13.07 5.95
C ASP A 347 1.97 -13.39 6.72
N ARG A 348 1.05 -12.43 6.75
CA ARG A 348 -0.27 -12.60 7.34
C ARG A 348 -1.05 -13.70 6.62
N ASN A 349 -1.13 -13.64 5.28
CA ASN A 349 -1.89 -14.62 4.49
C ASN A 349 -1.28 -16.02 4.59
N LEU A 350 0.05 -16.13 4.62
CA LEU A 350 0.75 -17.39 4.81
C LEU A 350 0.50 -17.96 6.21
N THR A 351 0.48 -17.13 7.25
CA THR A 351 0.18 -17.55 8.62
C THR A 351 -1.24 -18.10 8.74
N VAL A 352 -2.24 -17.40 8.18
CA VAL A 352 -3.63 -17.87 8.11
C VAL A 352 -3.72 -19.23 7.40
N SER A 353 -2.90 -19.47 6.37
CA SER A 353 -2.85 -20.78 5.70
C SER A 353 -2.45 -21.94 6.63
N PHE A 354 -1.59 -21.67 7.63
CA PHE A 354 -1.15 -22.66 8.60
C PHE A 354 -2.13 -22.80 9.78
N GLU A 355 -2.75 -21.70 10.21
CA GLU A 355 -3.66 -21.64 11.37
C GLU A 355 -5.07 -22.19 11.10
N ASN A 356 -5.47 -22.37 9.84
CA ASN A 356 -6.74 -22.99 9.42
C ASN A 356 -7.02 -24.41 9.96
N GLN A 357 -6.16 -24.94 10.84
CA GLN A 357 -6.31 -26.20 11.54
C GLN A 357 -7.18 -26.09 12.81
N CYS A 358 -7.35 -24.89 13.38
CA CYS A 358 -7.96 -24.72 14.71
C CYS A 358 -9.50 -24.77 14.74
N TYR A 359 -10.18 -24.48 13.64
CA TYR A 359 -11.64 -24.26 13.65
C TYR A 359 -12.47 -25.48 14.07
N HIS A 360 -12.06 -26.70 13.70
CA HIS A 360 -12.82 -27.90 14.04
C HIS A 360 -12.67 -28.35 15.51
N LYS A 361 -11.64 -27.88 16.23
CA LYS A 361 -11.40 -28.29 17.62
C LYS A 361 -12.24 -27.51 18.63
N LEU A 362 -12.53 -26.23 18.37
CA LEU A 362 -13.15 -25.33 19.35
C LEU A 362 -14.68 -25.42 19.43
N ILE A 363 -15.36 -25.75 18.32
CA ILE A 363 -16.83 -25.71 18.28
C ILE A 363 -17.45 -26.99 18.87
N LYS A 364 -16.79 -28.15 18.72
CA LYS A 364 -17.30 -29.40 19.33
C LYS A 364 -17.43 -29.32 20.85
N SER A 365 -16.56 -28.56 21.53
CA SER A 365 -16.66 -28.33 22.98
C SER A 365 -17.74 -27.32 23.38
N GLN A 366 -18.16 -26.42 22.47
CA GLN A 366 -19.23 -25.45 22.76
C GLN A 366 -20.64 -25.98 22.47
N ILE A 367 -20.79 -26.85 21.45
CA ILE A 367 -22.07 -27.52 21.17
C ILE A 367 -22.46 -28.47 22.31
N SER A 368 -21.48 -28.98 23.07
CA SER A 368 -21.68 -29.78 24.27
C SER A 368 -21.82 -28.96 25.56
N MET A 369 -22.14 -27.67 25.51
CA MET A 369 -22.53 -26.95 26.73
C MET A 369 -23.90 -27.46 27.19
N PRO A 370 -24.01 -28.10 28.37
CA PRO A 370 -25.32 -28.44 28.91
C PRO A 370 -26.12 -27.16 29.14
N LEU A 371 -27.37 -27.15 28.68
CA LEU A 371 -28.34 -26.04 28.80
C LEU A 371 -28.48 -25.49 30.23
N HIS A 372 -28.06 -26.25 31.25
CA HIS A 372 -28.15 -25.87 32.66
C HIS A 372 -27.26 -24.70 33.09
N THR A 373 -26.31 -24.25 32.26
CA THR A 373 -25.39 -23.15 32.65
C THR A 373 -25.90 -21.76 32.28
N PHE A 374 -27.00 -21.64 31.51
CA PHE A 374 -27.50 -20.34 31.05
C PHE A 374 -28.51 -19.66 31.99
N VAL A 375 -28.97 -20.33 33.06
CA VAL A 375 -30.03 -19.80 33.95
C VAL A 375 -29.50 -19.02 35.17
N TYR A 376 -28.19 -19.05 35.48
CA TYR A 376 -27.67 -18.45 36.73
C TYR A 376 -26.84 -17.17 36.59
N THR A 377 -26.93 -16.45 35.46
CA THR A 377 -26.17 -15.19 35.29
C THR A 377 -26.97 -14.04 34.65
N VAL A 378 -28.27 -13.95 34.92
CA VAL A 378 -29.09 -12.75 34.58
C VAL A 378 -29.90 -12.26 35.79
N GLY A 379 -29.55 -12.71 37.01
CA GLY A 379 -30.40 -12.56 38.18
C GLY A 379 -29.86 -11.77 39.36
N VAL A 380 -28.80 -10.95 39.25
CA VAL A 380 -28.37 -10.08 40.39
C VAL A 380 -27.60 -8.83 39.93
N ILE A 381 -28.16 -7.92 39.14
CA ILE A 381 -27.70 -6.49 39.09
C ILE A 381 -28.86 -5.56 38.72
N VAL A 382 -29.84 -5.36 39.60
CA VAL A 382 -30.69 -4.15 39.78
C VAL A 382 -31.43 -4.42 41.11
N ILE A 383 -31.48 -3.63 42.18
CA ILE A 383 -31.40 -2.18 42.44
C ILE A 383 -30.86 -2.07 43.88
N GLN A 384 -29.79 -1.29 44.11
CA GLN A 384 -29.51 -0.70 45.42
C GLN A 384 -29.65 0.81 45.21
N SER A 385 -30.74 1.36 45.73
CA SER A 385 -31.01 2.79 45.90
C SER A 385 -31.38 3.02 47.34
#